data_AF-A0A1U7HF91-F1
#
_entry.id   AF-A0A1U7HF91-F1
#
_cell.length_a   1.000
_cell.length_b   1.000
_cell.length_c   1.000
_cell.angle_alpha   90.00
_cell.angle_beta   90.00
_cell.angle_gamma   90.00
#
_symmetry.space_group_name_H-M   'P 1'
#
loop_
_entity.id
_entity.type
_entity.pdbx_description
1 polymer ?
#
loop_
_entity_poly.entity_id
_entity_poly.type
_entity_poly.pdbx_seq_one_letter_code
_entity_poly.pdbx_strand_id
1 'polypeptide(L)'
;MPVTFSDIITACNSEENFLQIFQNAFSQVDQPLLQEHRIILTACYRNPGLSLTLKGETPEFLAQSWLQKYCYSFENRISRRISQPPRTVADPIVDTIIKARLTGLTEKHLEQIKYAHRLSMSAENIQGLLLEEFLAEQLADYGWYCCWGEVIRHVDFCHIDGSLLQVKNRSNSENSSSSRVRINQPIEKWHRVDAKTGLYKWSYFNTKYNTNRFSEENFILFVQKVLLANPSALALEANNPWQSLSQSSD
;
A
#
# COMPACT_ATOMS: atom_id res chain seq x y z
N MET A 1 4.83 -24.90 20.94
CA MET A 1 5.63 -24.16 19.94
C MET A 1 4.69 -23.21 19.21
N PRO A 2 5.11 -22.00 18.82
CA PRO A 2 4.24 -21.09 18.08
C PRO A 2 3.88 -21.70 16.72
N VAL A 3 2.60 -21.68 16.39
CA VAL A 3 2.05 -22.10 15.09
C VAL A 3 2.26 -20.97 14.08
N THR A 4 2.74 -21.30 12.89
CA THR A 4 2.90 -20.38 11.76
C THR A 4 1.95 -20.72 10.62
N PHE A 5 1.79 -19.81 9.65
CA PHE A 5 1.06 -20.10 8.41
C PHE A 5 1.60 -21.35 7.70
N SER A 6 2.92 -21.54 7.66
CA SER A 6 3.54 -22.71 7.03
C SER A 6 3.19 -24.01 7.75
N ASP A 7 3.08 -23.97 9.07
CA ASP A 7 2.69 -25.14 9.87
C ASP A 7 1.22 -25.51 9.60
N ILE A 8 0.33 -24.52 9.51
CA ILE A 8 -1.08 -24.74 9.18
C ILE A 8 -1.21 -25.32 7.76
N ILE A 9 -0.52 -24.73 6.78
CA ILE A 9 -0.55 -25.20 5.39
C ILE A 9 -0.03 -26.64 5.30
N THR A 10 1.05 -26.97 6.02
CA THR A 10 1.64 -28.32 6.01
C THR A 10 0.76 -29.35 6.73
N ALA A 11 0.05 -28.94 7.79
CA ALA A 11 -0.89 -29.79 8.51
C ALA A 11 -2.21 -30.02 7.74
N CYS A 12 -2.56 -29.10 6.84
CA CYS A 12 -3.74 -29.23 5.99
C CYS A 12 -3.44 -30.09 4.76
N ASN A 13 -4.19 -31.19 4.59
CA ASN A 13 -4.06 -32.07 3.42
C ASN A 13 -4.76 -31.53 2.15
N SER A 14 -5.43 -30.38 2.23
CA SER A 14 -6.11 -29.73 1.10
C SER A 14 -6.33 -28.23 1.34
N GLU A 15 -6.57 -27.49 0.24
CA GLU A 15 -6.91 -26.06 0.25
C GLU A 15 -8.24 -25.81 1.00
N GLU A 16 -9.23 -26.69 0.82
CA GLU A 16 -10.53 -26.61 1.49
C GLU A 16 -10.39 -26.74 3.02
N ASN A 17 -9.56 -27.66 3.50
CA ASN A 17 -9.32 -27.83 4.93
C ASN A 17 -8.64 -26.59 5.52
N PHE A 18 -7.70 -26.00 4.77
CA PHE A 18 -7.06 -24.74 5.15
C PHE A 18 -8.10 -23.61 5.26
N LEU A 19 -8.93 -23.41 4.23
CA LEU A 19 -9.98 -22.38 4.23
C LEU A 19 -11.02 -22.61 5.33
N GLN A 20 -11.31 -23.87 5.70
CA GLN A 20 -12.26 -24.19 6.75
C GLN A 20 -11.79 -23.71 8.13
N ILE A 21 -10.49 -23.72 8.41
CA ILE A 21 -9.93 -23.17 9.66
C ILE A 21 -10.27 -21.67 9.76
N PHE A 22 -10.06 -20.93 8.67
CA PHE A 22 -10.37 -19.49 8.62
C PHE A 22 -11.87 -19.23 8.69
N GLN A 23 -12.68 -20.02 7.97
CA GLN A 23 -14.14 -19.93 8.05
C GLN A 23 -14.65 -20.09 9.49
N ASN A 24 -14.16 -21.10 10.20
CA ASN A 24 -14.54 -21.36 11.59
C ASN A 24 -14.09 -20.21 12.51
N ALA A 25 -12.84 -19.78 12.37
CA ALA A 25 -12.27 -18.70 13.19
C ALA A 25 -12.98 -17.35 12.96
N PHE A 26 -13.40 -17.05 11.73
CA PHE A 26 -14.12 -15.81 11.41
C PHE A 26 -15.54 -15.85 11.96
N SER A 27 -16.20 -17.01 11.89
CA SER A 27 -17.55 -17.21 12.43
C SER A 27 -17.59 -17.03 13.96
N GLN A 28 -16.50 -17.34 14.68
CA GLN A 28 -16.39 -17.11 16.12
C GLN A 28 -16.37 -15.62 16.52
N VAL A 29 -16.09 -14.73 15.57
CA VAL A 29 -16.08 -13.26 15.76
C VAL A 29 -17.18 -12.58 14.95
N ASP A 30 -18.24 -13.32 14.59
CA ASP A 30 -19.40 -12.86 13.81
C ASP A 30 -19.03 -12.20 12.47
N GLN A 31 -17.95 -12.66 11.84
CA GLN A 31 -17.50 -12.19 10.52
C GLN A 31 -17.65 -13.32 9.48
N PRO A 32 -18.26 -13.06 8.32
CA PRO A 32 -18.30 -14.04 7.24
C PRO A 32 -16.96 -14.10 6.48
N LEU A 33 -16.60 -15.28 5.99
CA LEU A 33 -15.50 -15.43 5.04
C LEU A 33 -15.94 -15.01 3.64
N LEU A 34 -15.68 -13.75 3.31
CA LEU A 34 -15.96 -13.14 2.01
C LEU A 34 -15.11 -13.72 0.87
N GLN A 35 -15.52 -13.45 -0.38
CA GLN A 35 -14.82 -13.93 -1.56
C GLN A 35 -13.39 -13.40 -1.63
N GLU A 36 -13.16 -12.11 -1.34
CA GLU A 36 -11.83 -11.53 -1.31
C GLU A 36 -10.90 -12.26 -0.34
N HIS A 37 -11.40 -12.61 0.86
CA HIS A 37 -10.64 -13.33 1.86
C HIS A 37 -10.27 -14.72 1.35
N ARG A 38 -11.19 -15.44 0.70
CA ARG A 38 -10.93 -16.76 0.12
C ARG A 38 -9.82 -16.69 -0.92
N ILE A 39 -9.87 -15.74 -1.85
CA ILE A 39 -8.86 -15.61 -2.90
C ILE A 39 -7.47 -15.33 -2.31
N ILE A 40 -7.38 -14.41 -1.35
CA ILE A 40 -6.11 -14.06 -0.72
C ILE A 40 -5.59 -15.24 0.12
N LEU A 41 -6.44 -15.93 0.86
CA LEU A 41 -6.04 -17.11 1.66
C LEU A 41 -5.61 -18.30 0.77
N THR A 42 -6.30 -18.53 -0.34
CA THR A 42 -5.87 -19.50 -1.36
C THR A 42 -4.49 -19.14 -1.91
N ALA A 43 -4.21 -17.85 -2.15
CA ALA A 43 -2.89 -17.40 -2.55
C ALA A 43 -1.82 -17.65 -1.47
N CYS A 44 -2.14 -17.45 -0.18
CA CYS A 44 -1.26 -17.84 0.93
C CYS A 44 -0.95 -19.35 0.92
N TYR A 45 -2.00 -20.19 0.77
CA TYR A 45 -1.87 -21.65 0.77
C TYR A 45 -0.97 -22.15 -0.37
N ARG A 46 -1.18 -21.62 -1.58
CA ARG A 46 -0.39 -21.99 -2.78
C ARG A 46 1.03 -21.45 -2.74
N ASN A 47 1.28 -20.38 -1.98
CA ASN A 47 2.57 -19.71 -1.90
C ASN A 47 3.01 -19.57 -0.42
N PRO A 48 3.30 -20.68 0.29
CA PRO A 48 3.65 -20.64 1.71
C PRO A 48 4.89 -19.76 1.99
N GLY A 49 5.83 -19.69 1.04
CA GLY A 49 7.01 -18.82 1.11
C GLY A 49 6.71 -17.32 1.10
N LEU A 50 5.51 -16.90 0.68
CA LEU A 50 5.03 -15.51 0.70
C LEU A 50 4.10 -15.22 1.88
N SER A 51 3.67 -16.25 2.62
CA SER A 51 2.78 -16.08 3.77
C SER A 51 3.41 -15.19 4.85
N LEU A 52 2.56 -14.53 5.63
CA LEU A 52 2.93 -13.70 6.78
C LEU A 52 3.84 -14.45 7.76
N THR A 53 4.76 -13.71 8.38
CA THR A 53 5.57 -14.20 9.51
C THR A 53 4.82 -14.05 10.85
N LEU A 54 3.49 -14.19 10.84
CA LEU A 54 2.69 -14.21 12.07
C LEU A 54 2.94 -15.53 12.82
N LYS A 55 2.99 -15.42 14.14
CA LYS A 55 3.12 -16.55 15.07
C LYS A 55 1.93 -16.50 16.01
N GLY A 56 1.25 -17.63 16.16
CA GLY A 56 0.09 -17.79 17.04
C GLY A 56 0.25 -18.96 18.00
N GLU A 57 -0.59 -19.00 19.02
CA GLU A 57 -0.67 -20.17 19.92
C GLU A 57 -1.45 -21.31 19.26
N THR A 58 -2.49 -20.99 18.49
CA THR A 58 -3.32 -21.94 17.74
C THR A 58 -3.59 -21.47 16.30
N PRO A 59 -4.01 -22.37 15.39
CA PRO A 59 -4.46 -21.98 14.05
C PRO A 59 -5.60 -20.95 14.05
N GLU A 60 -6.54 -21.06 14.98
CA GLU A 60 -7.69 -20.16 15.12
C GLU A 60 -7.24 -18.75 15.51
N PHE A 61 -6.34 -18.64 16.49
CA PHE A 61 -5.77 -17.36 16.89
C PHE A 61 -5.04 -16.68 15.72
N LEU A 62 -4.29 -17.47 14.93
CA LEU A 62 -3.57 -16.96 13.78
C LEU A 62 -4.54 -16.52 12.66
N ALA A 63 -5.63 -17.27 12.43
CA ALA A 63 -6.68 -16.88 11.48
C ALA A 63 -7.39 -15.59 11.90
N GLN A 64 -7.73 -15.43 13.18
CA GLN A 64 -8.28 -14.18 13.72
C GLN A 64 -7.30 -13.02 13.62
N SER A 65 -6.01 -13.26 13.89
CA SER A 65 -4.96 -12.25 13.75
C SER A 65 -4.79 -11.80 12.29
N TRP A 66 -4.90 -12.73 11.34
CA TRP A 66 -4.91 -12.42 9.91
C TRP A 66 -6.10 -11.52 9.54
N LEU A 67 -7.30 -11.88 10.00
CA LEU A 67 -8.52 -11.10 9.74
C LEU A 67 -8.41 -9.70 10.33
N GLN A 68 -7.99 -9.61 11.59
CA GLN A 68 -7.82 -8.33 12.28
C GLN A 68 -6.83 -7.44 11.53
N LYS A 69 -5.72 -8.00 11.05
CA LYS A 69 -4.72 -7.27 10.28
C LYS A 69 -5.29 -6.78 8.95
N TYR A 70 -6.01 -7.64 8.21
CA TYR A 70 -6.67 -7.27 6.97
C TYR A 70 -7.71 -6.15 7.17
N CYS A 71 -8.67 -6.37 8.07
CA CYS A 71 -9.75 -5.42 8.36
C CYS A 71 -9.21 -4.09 8.88
N TYR A 72 -8.25 -4.12 9.81
CA TYR A 72 -7.63 -2.90 10.32
C TYR A 72 -7.01 -2.08 9.19
N SER A 73 -6.27 -2.72 8.28
CA SER A 73 -5.65 -2.00 7.16
C SER A 73 -6.67 -1.52 6.13
N PHE A 74 -7.74 -2.27 5.86
CA PHE A 74 -8.83 -1.81 4.99
C PHE A 74 -9.59 -0.61 5.59
N GLU A 75 -9.88 -0.63 6.88
CA GLU A 75 -10.55 0.47 7.59
C GLU A 75 -9.64 1.70 7.74
N ASN A 76 -8.31 1.50 7.73
CA ASN A 76 -7.28 2.55 7.78
C ASN A 76 -6.61 2.81 6.42
N ARG A 77 -7.29 2.52 5.30
CA ARG A 77 -6.85 2.92 3.96
C ARG A 77 -6.79 4.45 3.84
N ILE A 78 -6.06 4.97 2.86
CA ILE A 78 -5.69 6.39 2.83
C ILE A 78 -6.91 7.32 2.75
N SER A 79 -8.01 6.89 2.12
CA SER A 79 -9.26 7.65 2.10
C SER A 79 -9.94 7.84 3.47
N ARG A 80 -9.61 7.02 4.48
CA ARG A 80 -10.22 7.07 5.82
C ARG A 80 -9.22 7.36 6.94
N ARG A 81 -7.93 7.18 6.67
CA ARG A 81 -6.85 7.34 7.64
C ARG A 81 -6.63 8.81 8.00
N ILE A 82 -6.25 9.03 9.26
CA ILE A 82 -5.62 10.27 9.72
C ILE A 82 -4.10 10.09 9.69
N SER A 83 -3.43 10.83 8.81
CA SER A 83 -1.97 10.83 8.73
C SER A 83 -1.35 11.59 9.89
N GLN A 84 -0.13 11.20 10.25
CA GLN A 84 0.63 11.87 11.30
C GLN A 84 1.69 12.78 10.65
N PRO A 85 1.93 13.99 11.18
CA PRO A 85 2.99 14.84 10.67
C PRO A 85 4.36 14.18 10.91
N PRO A 86 5.38 14.52 10.09
CA PRO A 86 6.74 14.07 10.33
C PRO A 86 7.20 14.40 11.75
N ARG A 87 7.68 13.38 12.49
CA ARG A 87 8.25 13.55 13.84
C ARG A 87 9.75 13.82 13.84
N THR A 88 10.36 13.83 12.66
CA THR A 88 11.80 14.01 12.49
C THR A 88 12.16 15.49 12.48
N VAL A 89 13.26 15.81 13.16
CA VAL A 89 13.90 17.12 13.08
C VAL A 89 14.82 17.12 11.86
N ALA A 90 14.74 18.16 11.03
CA ALA A 90 15.62 18.31 9.87
C ALA A 90 17.08 18.47 10.30
N ASP A 91 18.00 17.89 9.54
CA ASP A 91 19.44 18.03 9.80
C ASP A 91 19.94 19.43 9.40
N PRO A 92 20.45 20.24 10.34
CA PRO A 92 20.92 21.61 10.05
C PRO A 92 22.02 21.68 8.98
N ILE A 93 22.76 20.60 8.72
CA ILE A 93 23.80 20.62 7.68
C ILE A 93 23.21 20.79 6.29
N VAL A 94 21.96 20.36 6.05
CA VAL A 94 21.28 20.50 4.75
C VAL A 94 21.12 21.97 4.39
N ASP A 95 20.73 22.82 5.34
CA ASP A 95 20.60 24.26 5.14
C ASP A 95 21.96 24.90 4.84
N THR A 96 23.01 24.44 5.53
CA THR A 96 24.40 24.89 5.31
C THR A 96 24.87 24.55 3.89
N ILE A 97 24.61 23.33 3.42
CA ILE A 97 24.97 22.86 2.06
C ILE A 97 24.25 23.72 1.00
N ILE A 98 22.94 23.93 1.17
CA ILE A 98 22.13 24.72 0.22
C ILE A 98 22.62 26.16 0.18
N LYS A 99 22.81 26.80 1.33
CA LYS A 99 23.28 28.19 1.45
C LYS A 99 24.69 28.39 0.93
N ALA A 100 25.58 27.42 1.11
CA ALA A 100 26.94 27.46 0.58
C ALA A 100 26.95 27.49 -0.95
N ARG A 101 26.00 26.80 -1.60
CA ARG A 101 25.86 26.83 -3.07
C ARG A 101 25.07 28.04 -3.57
N LEU A 102 24.03 28.44 -2.85
CA LEU A 102 23.09 29.49 -3.23
C LEU A 102 23.16 30.65 -2.21
N THR A 103 24.21 31.45 -2.31
CA THR A 103 24.55 32.51 -1.34
C THR A 103 23.52 33.63 -1.23
N GLY A 104 22.61 33.76 -2.22
CA GLY A 104 21.51 34.73 -2.19
C GLY A 104 20.27 34.28 -1.42
N LEU A 105 20.23 33.05 -0.88
CA LEU A 105 19.08 32.59 -0.10
C LEU A 105 19.08 33.22 1.29
N THR A 106 17.91 33.75 1.66
CA THR A 106 17.64 34.28 3.00
C THR A 106 17.27 33.14 3.95
N GLU A 107 17.31 33.41 5.26
CA GLU A 107 16.86 32.46 6.27
C GLU A 107 15.39 32.04 6.07
N LYS A 108 14.55 33.00 5.65
CA LYS A 108 13.14 32.74 5.30
C LYS A 108 13.02 31.76 4.12
N HIS A 109 13.89 31.86 3.12
CA HIS A 109 13.88 30.90 2.00
C HIS A 109 14.27 29.50 2.47
N LEU A 110 15.27 29.37 3.33
CA LEU A 110 15.70 28.07 3.88
C LEU A 110 14.59 27.43 4.71
N GLU A 111 13.91 28.22 5.54
CA GLU A 111 12.75 27.74 6.30
C GLU A 111 11.62 27.24 5.38
N GLN A 112 11.28 28.00 4.32
CA GLN A 112 10.28 27.58 3.34
C GLN A 112 10.69 26.29 2.61
N ILE A 113 11.95 26.17 2.20
CA ILE A 113 12.49 24.94 1.56
C ILE A 113 12.33 23.75 2.50
N LYS A 114 12.65 23.90 3.78
CA LYS A 114 12.52 22.85 4.79
C LYS A 114 11.07 22.39 4.99
N TYR A 115 10.11 23.31 5.04
CA TYR A 115 8.68 22.95 5.13
C TYR A 115 8.19 22.31 3.82
N ALA A 116 8.53 22.86 2.66
CA ALA A 116 8.16 22.31 1.37
C ALA A 116 8.70 20.89 1.18
N HIS A 117 9.97 20.65 1.53
CA HIS A 117 10.59 19.34 1.45
C HIS A 117 9.86 18.31 2.31
N ARG A 118 9.54 18.64 3.57
CA ARG A 118 8.82 17.73 4.48
C ARG A 118 7.39 17.46 4.05
N LEU A 119 6.70 18.48 3.51
CA LEU A 119 5.38 18.31 2.92
C LEU A 119 5.44 17.38 1.69
N SER A 120 6.41 17.60 0.80
CA SER A 120 6.62 16.73 -0.37
C SER A 120 6.94 15.29 0.03
N MET A 121 7.79 15.07 1.03
CA MET A 121 8.05 13.71 1.55
C MET A 121 6.78 13.06 2.09
N SER A 122 5.94 13.83 2.79
CA SER A 122 4.66 13.33 3.32
C SER A 122 3.70 12.95 2.18
N ALA A 123 3.64 13.77 1.12
CA ALA A 123 2.86 13.49 -0.08
C ALA A 123 3.38 12.25 -0.83
N GLU A 124 4.70 12.12 -1.00
CA GLU A 124 5.35 10.95 -1.61
C GLU A 124 5.06 9.65 -0.84
N ASN A 125 5.04 9.71 0.50
CA ASN A 125 4.73 8.56 1.35
C ASN A 125 3.29 8.06 1.18
N ILE A 126 2.32 8.95 1.01
CA ILE A 126 0.91 8.56 0.81
C ILE A 126 0.60 8.24 -0.66
N GLN A 127 1.45 8.65 -1.60
CA GLN A 127 1.25 8.43 -3.03
C GLN A 127 1.11 6.94 -3.39
N GLY A 128 1.91 6.07 -2.76
CA GLY A 128 1.81 4.62 -2.95
C GLY A 128 0.45 4.08 -2.47
N LEU A 129 0.00 4.54 -1.30
CA LEU A 129 -1.28 4.14 -0.71
C LEU A 129 -2.48 4.58 -1.58
N LEU A 130 -2.41 5.80 -2.12
CA LEU A 130 -3.42 6.32 -3.04
C LEU A 130 -3.47 5.49 -4.33
N LEU A 131 -2.32 5.08 -4.85
CA LEU A 131 -2.24 4.23 -6.04
C LEU A 131 -2.83 2.84 -5.80
N GLU A 132 -2.51 2.22 -4.66
CA GLU A 132 -3.08 0.93 -4.25
C GLU A 132 -4.60 1.03 -4.09
N GLU A 133 -5.12 2.07 -3.43
CA GLU A 133 -6.56 2.23 -3.26
C GLU A 133 -7.29 2.49 -4.58
N PHE A 134 -6.73 3.33 -5.47
CA PHE A 134 -7.27 3.54 -6.81
C PHE A 134 -7.34 2.21 -7.59
N LEU A 135 -6.25 1.44 -7.58
CA LEU A 135 -6.21 0.16 -8.27
C LEU A 135 -7.15 -0.88 -7.64
N ALA A 136 -7.37 -0.84 -6.32
CA ALA A 136 -8.34 -1.70 -5.65
C ALA A 136 -9.76 -1.45 -6.15
N GLU A 137 -10.15 -0.19 -6.38
CA GLU A 137 -11.46 0.15 -6.96
C GLU A 137 -11.58 -0.31 -8.41
N GLN A 138 -10.52 -0.09 -9.23
CA GLN A 138 -10.60 -0.37 -10.67
C GLN A 138 -10.40 -1.85 -11.03
N LEU A 139 -9.54 -2.56 -10.32
CA LEU A 139 -9.19 -3.96 -10.63
C LEU A 139 -10.18 -4.97 -10.03
N ALA A 140 -11.03 -4.57 -9.08
CA ALA A 140 -12.07 -5.43 -8.50
C ALA A 140 -13.00 -6.01 -9.58
N ASP A 141 -13.40 -5.19 -10.57
CA ASP A 141 -14.22 -5.62 -11.71
C ASP A 141 -13.56 -6.73 -12.56
N TYR A 142 -12.25 -6.87 -12.43
CA TYR A 142 -11.44 -7.85 -13.16
C TYR A 142 -10.95 -8.96 -12.23
N GLY A 143 -11.58 -9.17 -11.07
CA GLY A 143 -11.29 -10.29 -10.18
C GLY A 143 -9.99 -10.16 -9.38
N TRP A 144 -9.43 -8.95 -9.28
CA TRP A 144 -8.29 -8.69 -8.38
C TRP A 144 -8.77 -8.16 -7.03
N TYR A 145 -8.11 -8.62 -5.98
CA TYR A 145 -8.38 -8.21 -4.61
C TYR A 145 -7.09 -7.70 -3.97
N CYS A 146 -7.17 -6.53 -3.32
CA CYS A 146 -6.04 -5.93 -2.64
C CYS A 146 -5.71 -6.68 -1.35
N CYS A 147 -4.42 -6.98 -1.15
CA CYS A 147 -3.87 -7.65 0.03
C CYS A 147 -3.65 -6.66 1.18
N TRP A 148 -4.72 -6.03 1.66
CA TRP A 148 -4.66 -5.00 2.69
C TRP A 148 -3.83 -5.43 3.90
N GLY A 149 -2.90 -4.57 4.29
CA GLY A 149 -2.06 -4.79 5.46
C GLY A 149 -0.86 -5.70 5.24
N GLU A 150 -0.43 -5.96 4.01
CA GLU A 150 0.69 -6.89 3.74
C GLU A 150 0.37 -8.31 4.24
N VAL A 151 -0.88 -8.75 4.06
CA VAL A 151 -1.31 -10.10 4.44
C VAL A 151 -0.68 -11.21 3.59
N ILE A 152 -0.04 -10.84 2.49
CA ILE A 152 0.89 -11.64 1.70
C ILE A 152 2.13 -10.77 1.49
N ARG A 153 3.31 -11.32 1.79
CA ARG A 153 4.57 -10.58 1.65
C ARG A 153 4.85 -10.30 0.18
N HIS A 154 5.24 -9.06 -0.11
CA HIS A 154 5.64 -8.59 -1.43
C HIS A 154 4.55 -8.61 -2.51
N VAL A 155 3.29 -8.87 -2.16
CA VAL A 155 2.16 -8.92 -3.07
C VAL A 155 1.12 -7.91 -2.62
N ASP A 156 0.70 -7.04 -3.54
CA ASP A 156 -0.28 -6.00 -3.27
C ASP A 156 -1.68 -6.43 -3.75
N PHE A 157 -1.77 -7.28 -4.78
CA PHE A 157 -3.04 -7.83 -5.27
C PHE A 157 -2.96 -9.32 -5.64
N CYS A 158 -4.07 -10.03 -5.41
CA CYS A 158 -4.29 -11.40 -5.85
C CYS A 158 -5.48 -11.48 -6.81
N HIS A 159 -5.34 -12.24 -7.88
CA HIS A 159 -6.40 -12.50 -8.84
C HIS A 159 -7.07 -13.86 -8.58
N ILE A 160 -8.32 -13.99 -9.02
CA ILE A 160 -9.09 -15.25 -8.92
C ILE A 160 -8.44 -16.47 -9.58
N ASP A 161 -7.58 -16.26 -10.59
CA ASP A 161 -6.83 -17.35 -11.25
C ASP A 161 -5.53 -17.74 -10.52
N GLY A 162 -5.19 -17.04 -9.44
CA GLY A 162 -3.95 -17.24 -8.68
C GLY A 162 -2.79 -16.33 -9.09
N SER A 163 -2.96 -15.43 -10.06
CA SER A 163 -1.96 -14.42 -10.42
C SER A 163 -1.70 -13.47 -9.25
N LEU A 164 -0.44 -13.10 -9.06
CA LEU A 164 0.02 -12.20 -7.99
C LEU A 164 0.62 -10.95 -8.61
N LEU A 165 0.27 -9.78 -8.08
CA LEU A 165 0.73 -8.49 -8.59
C LEU A 165 1.33 -7.66 -7.46
N GLN A 166 2.49 -7.07 -7.76
CA GLN A 166 3.12 -6.04 -6.97
C GLN A 166 3.12 -4.73 -7.76
N VAL A 167 2.62 -3.68 -7.11
CA VAL A 167 2.52 -2.33 -7.64
C VAL A 167 3.61 -1.45 -7.05
N LYS A 168 4.19 -0.61 -7.89
CA LYS A 168 5.12 0.44 -7.47
C LYS A 168 4.73 1.77 -8.09
N ASN A 169 4.97 2.88 -7.39
CA ASN A 169 4.75 4.19 -7.97
C ASN A 169 5.79 4.52 -9.05
N ARG A 170 7.07 4.15 -8.85
CA ARG A 170 8.16 4.37 -9.81
C ARG A 170 8.96 3.10 -10.09
N SER A 171 9.56 3.02 -11.29
CA SER A 171 10.38 1.87 -11.70
C SER A 171 11.65 1.67 -10.85
N ASN A 172 12.17 2.74 -10.22
CA ASN A 172 13.35 2.73 -9.35
C ASN A 172 13.04 2.66 -7.85
N SER A 173 11.78 2.44 -7.45
CA SER A 173 11.37 2.35 -6.03
C SER A 173 11.88 1.10 -5.30
N GLU A 174 12.82 0.35 -5.88
CA GLU A 174 13.38 -0.86 -5.30
C GLU A 174 14.89 -0.76 -5.15
N ASN A 175 15.35 -1.03 -3.93
CA ASN A 175 16.75 -1.27 -3.65
C ASN A 175 17.11 -2.74 -3.94
N SER A 176 18.39 -3.04 -4.11
CA SER A 176 18.92 -4.37 -4.46
C SER A 176 18.69 -5.48 -3.41
N SER A 177 18.19 -5.13 -2.22
CA SER A 177 17.73 -6.08 -1.20
C SER A 177 16.30 -6.55 -1.46
N SER A 178 15.39 -5.65 -1.88
CA SER A 178 14.00 -6.00 -2.23
C SER A 178 13.87 -6.88 -3.47
N SER A 179 14.83 -6.84 -4.40
CA SER A 179 14.81 -7.65 -5.62
C SER A 179 15.18 -9.12 -5.42
N ARG A 180 15.94 -9.45 -4.37
CA ARG A 180 16.44 -10.81 -4.10
C ARG A 180 15.36 -11.78 -3.61
N VAL A 181 14.26 -11.29 -3.05
CA VAL A 181 13.17 -12.15 -2.54
C VAL A 181 12.39 -12.85 -3.68
N ARG A 182 12.61 -12.43 -4.94
CA ARG A 182 11.82 -12.87 -6.10
C ARG A 182 12.48 -13.92 -6.98
N ILE A 183 13.67 -14.37 -6.64
CA ILE A 183 14.29 -15.49 -7.35
C ILE A 183 13.42 -16.72 -7.04
N ASN A 184 12.57 -17.11 -8.00
CA ASN A 184 11.65 -18.27 -8.01
C ASN A 184 10.19 -18.06 -7.54
N GLN A 185 9.63 -16.84 -7.55
CA GLN A 185 8.19 -16.60 -7.24
C GLN A 185 7.47 -15.93 -8.43
N PRO A 186 6.28 -16.38 -8.86
CA PRO A 186 5.56 -15.84 -10.03
C PRO A 186 4.78 -14.55 -9.68
N ILE A 187 5.44 -13.54 -9.10
CA ILE A 187 4.83 -12.24 -8.80
C ILE A 187 5.07 -11.29 -9.96
N GLU A 188 4.01 -10.87 -10.63
CA GLU A 188 4.06 -9.83 -11.65
C GLU A 188 4.37 -8.48 -11.00
N LYS A 189 5.26 -7.70 -11.61
CA LYS A 189 5.59 -6.35 -11.13
C LYS A 189 5.13 -5.32 -12.13
N TRP A 190 4.30 -4.39 -11.68
CA TRP A 190 3.89 -3.22 -12.44
C TRP A 190 4.32 -1.94 -11.73
N HIS A 191 4.63 -0.89 -12.49
CA HIS A 191 4.93 0.43 -11.93
C HIS A 191 4.20 1.52 -12.69
N ARG A 192 3.72 2.56 -11.98
CA ARG A 192 2.97 3.66 -12.60
C ARG A 192 3.81 4.52 -13.53
N VAL A 193 4.98 4.97 -13.06
CA VAL A 193 5.86 5.89 -13.80
C VAL A 193 7.24 5.26 -14.02
N ASP A 194 7.75 5.31 -15.24
CA ASP A 194 9.14 4.98 -15.50
C ASP A 194 10.06 6.14 -15.08
N ALA A 195 11.00 5.88 -14.17
CA ALA A 195 11.84 6.92 -13.58
C ALA A 195 12.85 7.56 -14.56
N LYS A 196 13.14 6.92 -15.69
CA LYS A 196 14.09 7.44 -16.70
C LYS A 196 13.38 8.25 -17.78
N THR A 197 12.21 7.79 -18.22
CA THR A 197 11.47 8.38 -19.35
C THR A 197 10.33 9.28 -18.91
N GLY A 198 9.87 9.18 -17.66
CA GLY A 198 8.68 9.88 -17.16
C GLY A 198 7.35 9.32 -17.71
N LEU A 199 7.40 8.26 -18.52
CA LEU A 199 6.21 7.70 -19.16
C LEU A 199 5.36 6.89 -18.17
N TYR A 200 4.05 7.09 -18.24
CA TYR A 200 3.07 6.31 -17.50
C TYR A 200 2.84 4.93 -18.12
N LYS A 201 2.58 3.91 -17.30
CA LYS A 201 2.39 2.51 -17.74
C LYS A 201 0.95 2.01 -17.65
N TRP A 202 -0.01 2.93 -17.61
CA TRP A 202 -1.44 2.58 -17.55
C TRP A 202 -1.93 1.73 -18.73
N SER A 203 -1.29 1.87 -19.90
CA SER A 203 -1.59 1.06 -21.09
C SER A 203 -1.52 -0.45 -20.85
N TYR A 204 -0.71 -0.90 -19.87
CA TYR A 204 -0.66 -2.29 -19.46
C TYR A 204 -2.06 -2.83 -19.10
N PHE A 205 -2.79 -2.17 -18.19
CA PHE A 205 -4.11 -2.63 -17.75
C PHE A 205 -5.17 -2.39 -18.84
N ASN A 206 -5.09 -1.27 -19.56
CA ASN A 206 -6.00 -0.95 -20.65
C ASN A 206 -5.97 -2.00 -21.77
N THR A 207 -4.77 -2.43 -22.18
CA THR A 207 -4.62 -3.49 -23.19
C THR A 207 -5.07 -4.83 -22.64
N LYS A 208 -4.70 -5.16 -21.39
CA LYS A 208 -5.06 -6.46 -20.76
C LYS A 208 -6.57 -6.66 -20.64
N TYR A 209 -7.30 -5.60 -20.31
CA TYR A 209 -8.75 -5.66 -20.06
C TYR A 209 -9.61 -4.98 -21.13
N ASN A 210 -9.01 -4.60 -22.25
CA ASN A 210 -9.66 -3.88 -23.35
C ASN A 210 -10.54 -2.71 -22.85
N THR A 211 -9.91 -1.79 -22.11
CA THR A 211 -10.58 -0.65 -21.47
C THR A 211 -9.74 0.62 -21.58
N ASN A 212 -10.28 1.76 -21.18
CA ASN A 212 -9.58 3.05 -21.09
C ASN A 212 -9.67 3.67 -19.69
N ARG A 213 -10.15 2.91 -18.69
CA ARG A 213 -10.37 3.39 -17.32
C ARG A 213 -9.07 3.63 -16.54
N PHE A 214 -7.97 2.98 -16.94
CA PHE A 214 -6.67 3.21 -16.31
C PHE A 214 -5.97 4.35 -17.02
N SER A 215 -5.89 5.51 -16.37
CA SER A 215 -5.20 6.68 -16.89
C SER A 215 -4.66 7.53 -15.75
N GLU A 216 -3.66 8.36 -16.05
CA GLU A 216 -3.15 9.30 -15.06
C GLU A 216 -4.21 10.34 -14.69
N GLU A 217 -5.05 10.73 -15.65
CA GLU A 217 -6.17 11.65 -15.43
C GLU A 217 -7.16 11.09 -14.41
N ASN A 218 -7.59 9.83 -14.57
CA ASN A 218 -8.50 9.19 -13.62
C ASN A 218 -7.85 9.01 -12.25
N PHE A 219 -6.55 8.72 -12.20
CA PHE A 219 -5.82 8.66 -10.94
C PHE A 219 -5.74 10.04 -10.25
N ILE A 220 -5.48 11.12 -10.98
CA ILE A 220 -5.49 12.49 -10.46
C ILE A 220 -6.87 12.85 -9.89
N LEU A 221 -7.95 12.55 -10.63
CA LEU A 221 -9.32 12.78 -10.17
C LEU A 221 -9.63 12.00 -8.89
N PHE A 222 -9.19 10.74 -8.81
CA PHE A 222 -9.30 9.94 -7.59
C PHE A 222 -8.56 10.58 -6.42
N VAL A 223 -7.29 10.98 -6.60
CA VAL A 223 -6.49 11.61 -5.55
C VAL A 223 -7.14 12.90 -5.04
N GLN A 224 -7.61 13.75 -5.94
CA GLN A 224 -8.31 14.99 -5.59
C GLN A 224 -9.58 14.69 -4.80
N LYS A 225 -10.42 13.76 -5.28
CA LYS A 225 -11.63 13.33 -4.58
C LYS A 225 -11.33 12.83 -3.17
N VAL A 226 -10.30 12.00 -3.01
CA VAL A 226 -9.89 11.46 -1.71
C VAL A 226 -9.43 12.56 -0.76
N LEU A 227 -8.54 13.46 -1.20
CA LEU A 227 -8.01 14.53 -0.34
C LEU A 227 -9.04 15.60 -0.02
N LEU A 228 -10.02 15.85 -0.90
CA LEU A 228 -11.15 16.72 -0.60
C LEU A 228 -12.09 16.10 0.44
N ALA A 229 -12.39 14.81 0.32
CA ALA A 229 -13.25 14.10 1.25
C ALA A 229 -12.59 13.82 2.62
N ASN A 230 -11.27 13.60 2.62
CA ASN A 230 -10.47 13.40 3.81
C ASN A 230 -9.16 14.21 3.74
N PRO A 231 -9.20 15.51 4.06
CA PRO A 231 -7.99 16.34 4.10
C PRO A 231 -6.94 15.84 5.10
N SER A 232 -7.37 15.10 6.14
CA SER A 232 -6.48 14.52 7.15
C SER A 232 -5.61 13.38 6.63
N ALA A 233 -5.85 12.89 5.40
CA ALA A 233 -4.98 11.93 4.73
C ALA A 233 -3.58 12.50 4.45
N LEU A 234 -3.44 13.83 4.31
CA LEU A 234 -2.15 14.51 4.24
C LEU A 234 -1.99 15.43 5.45
N ALA A 235 -1.17 15.02 6.41
CA ALA A 235 -0.94 15.80 7.62
C ALA A 235 -0.17 17.09 7.31
N LEU A 236 -0.69 18.22 7.80
CA LEU A 236 0.02 19.49 7.80
C LEU A 236 0.60 19.76 9.19
N GLU A 237 1.84 20.20 9.24
CA GLU A 237 2.47 20.64 10.49
C GLU A 237 1.78 21.91 11.02
N ALA A 238 1.63 22.02 12.34
CA ALA A 238 0.98 23.18 12.97
C ALA A 238 1.66 24.53 12.67
N ASN A 239 2.97 24.51 12.40
CA ASN A 239 3.74 25.72 12.06
C ASN A 239 4.00 25.85 10.56
N ASN A 240 3.23 25.13 9.73
CA ASN A 240 3.40 25.20 8.28
C ASN A 240 3.07 26.63 7.79
N PRO A 241 3.98 27.31 7.06
CA PRO A 241 3.77 28.68 6.61
C PRO A 241 2.59 28.86 5.64
N TRP A 242 2.05 27.77 5.10
CA TRP A 242 0.90 27.75 4.19
C TRP A 242 -0.39 27.26 4.84
N GLN A 243 -0.45 27.12 6.17
CA GLN A 243 -1.64 26.63 6.87
C GLN A 243 -2.88 27.51 6.61
N SER A 244 -2.71 28.82 6.42
CA SER A 244 -3.81 29.73 6.09
C SER A 244 -4.50 29.42 4.76
N LEU A 245 -3.83 28.70 3.85
CA LEU A 245 -4.39 28.30 2.55
C LEU A 245 -5.29 27.07 2.64
N SER A 246 -5.28 26.33 3.76
CA SER A 246 -6.11 25.13 3.92
C SER A 246 -7.54 25.44 4.39
N GLN A 247 -7.87 26.71 4.68
CA GLN A 247 -9.18 27.14 5.19
C GLN A 247 -10.09 27.79 4.13
N SER A 248 -9.67 27.86 2.87
CA SER A 248 -10.45 28.50 1.81
C SER A 248 -11.07 27.47 0.87
N SER A 249 -12.22 26.92 1.26
CA SER A 249 -13.20 26.24 0.40
C SER A 249 -14.54 26.18 1.15
N ASP A 250 -15.22 27.32 1.26
CA ASP A 250 -16.69 27.34 1.46
C ASP A 250 -17.39 27.03 0.12
#